data_AF-A0A1R1PJ59-F1
#
_entry.id   AF-A0A1R1PJ59-F1
#
_cell.length_a   1.000
_cell.length_b   1.000
_cell.length_c   1.000
_cell.angle_alpha   90.00
_cell.angle_beta   90.00
_cell.angle_gamma   90.00
#
_symmetry.space_group_name_H-M   'P 1'
#
loop_
_entity.id
_entity.type
_entity.pdbx_description
1 polymer ?
#
loop_
_entity_poly.entity_id
_entity_poly.type
_entity_poly.pdbx_seq_one_letter_code
_entity_poly.pdbx_strand_id
1 'polypeptide(L)'
;MIKNLVGNTVTTSLNLHDLDGNVGIYFIFNDLSIRKDGIFRLKFLFFDLGREGRINSSFTEVRAEVFSEPFYVFTARNFPGMIGKPNYITSCTYTIYHM
;
A
#
# COMPACT_ATOMS: atom_id res chain seq x y z
N MET A 1 2.29 -22.69 1.82
CA MET A 1 2.83 -21.67 0.88
C MET A 1 3.14 -20.42 1.70
N ILE A 2 4.40 -19.98 1.76
CA ILE A 2 4.81 -18.81 2.56
C ILE A 2 4.43 -17.53 1.80
N LYS A 3 3.80 -16.55 2.47
CA LYS A 3 3.50 -15.23 1.88
C LYS A 3 4.80 -14.45 1.67
N ASN A 4 5.02 -13.94 0.45
CA ASN A 4 6.20 -13.13 0.13
C ASN A 4 6.09 -11.70 0.64
N LEU A 5 4.87 -11.14 0.71
CA LEU A 5 4.57 -9.83 1.30
C LEU A 5 4.25 -10.00 2.81
N VAL A 6 4.90 -9.21 3.65
CA VAL A 6 4.73 -9.22 5.11
C VAL A 6 4.65 -7.79 5.67
N GLY A 7 4.23 -7.67 6.93
CA GLY A 7 3.95 -6.40 7.61
C GLY A 7 2.46 -6.07 7.65
N ASN A 8 2.13 -4.80 7.87
CA ASN A 8 0.77 -4.29 7.90
C ASN A 8 0.19 -4.12 6.49
N THR A 9 -0.49 -5.17 6.01
CA THR A 9 -1.12 -5.21 4.67
C THR A 9 -2.51 -4.60 4.59
N VAL A 10 -3.02 -4.06 5.70
CA VAL A 10 -4.33 -3.41 5.80
C VAL A 10 -4.15 -2.09 6.54
N THR A 11 -4.82 -1.05 6.07
CA THR A 11 -4.82 0.28 6.71
C THR A 11 -6.22 0.88 6.62
N THR A 12 -6.53 1.80 7.52
CA THR A 12 -7.78 2.58 7.50
C THR A 12 -7.57 3.88 6.75
N SER A 13 -8.66 4.51 6.32
CA SER A 13 -8.61 5.85 5.76
C SER A 13 -8.17 6.88 6.80
N LEU A 14 -7.45 7.90 6.33
CA LEU A 14 -7.06 9.09 7.08
C LEU A 14 -7.48 10.32 6.28
N ASN A 15 -8.04 11.32 6.96
CA ASN A 15 -8.26 12.64 6.37
C ASN A 15 -6.99 13.46 6.55
N LEU A 16 -6.31 13.80 5.47
CA LEU A 16 -5.08 14.59 5.49
C LEU A 16 -5.19 15.77 4.51
N HIS A 17 -4.29 16.72 4.67
CA HIS A 17 -4.06 17.78 3.69
C HIS A 17 -2.91 17.36 2.76
N ASP A 18 -3.05 17.60 1.46
CA ASP A 18 -1.92 17.51 0.53
C ASP A 18 -0.93 18.68 0.74
N LEU A 19 0.10 18.72 -0.10
CA LEU A 19 1.13 19.76 -0.06
C LEU A 19 0.61 21.15 -0.44
N ASP A 20 -0.52 21.21 -1.15
CA ASP A 20 -1.19 22.45 -1.55
C ASP A 20 -2.27 22.87 -0.53
N GLY A 21 -2.46 22.09 0.53
CA GLY A 21 -3.42 22.34 1.61
C GLY A 21 -4.82 21.78 1.37
N ASN A 22 -5.08 21.06 0.28
CA ASN A 22 -6.39 20.48 -0.01
C ASN A 22 -6.63 19.22 0.82
N VAL A 23 -7.85 19.06 1.34
CA VAL A 23 -8.24 17.88 2.10
C VAL A 23 -8.55 16.71 1.16
N GLY A 24 -8.05 15.53 1.51
CA GLY A 24 -8.37 14.27 0.82
C GLY A 24 -8.41 13.07 1.77
N ILE A 25 -8.77 11.91 1.23
CA ILE A 25 -8.75 10.63 1.93
C ILE A 25 -7.52 9.84 1.51
N TYR A 26 -6.74 9.41 2.49
CA TYR A 26 -5.44 8.79 2.31
C TYR A 26 -5.36 7.42 2.97
N PHE A 27 -4.76 6.47 2.27
CA PHE A 27 -4.41 5.16 2.81
C PHE A 27 -2.88 5.05 2.84
N ILE A 28 -2.31 4.87 4.03
CA ILE A 28 -0.86 4.82 4.22
C ILE A 28 -0.44 3.41 4.63
N PHE A 29 0.48 2.84 3.86
CA PHE A 29 1.15 1.58 4.15
C PHE A 29 2.63 1.87 4.43
N ASN A 30 2.98 1.95 5.71
CA ASN A 30 4.34 2.30 6.18
C ASN A 30 5.15 1.09 6.68
N ASP A 31 4.52 -0.07 6.77
CA ASP A 31 5.15 -1.31 7.22
C ASP A 31 4.84 -2.43 6.22
N LEU A 32 5.52 -2.39 5.06
CA LEU A 32 5.48 -3.47 4.08
C LEU A 32 6.88 -3.94 3.74
N SER A 33 7.06 -5.26 3.65
CA SER A 33 8.30 -5.89 3.23
C SER A 33 8.05 -7.07 2.31
N ILE A 34 8.93 -7.28 1.32
CA ILE A 34 8.90 -8.41 0.41
C ILE A 34 10.15 -9.25 0.63
N ARG A 35 9.97 -10.55 0.90
CA ARG A 35 11.05 -11.48 1.26
C ARG A 35 11.89 -11.96 0.08
N LYS A 36 11.36 -11.86 -1.12
CA LYS A 36 11.97 -12.38 -2.35
C LYS A 36 12.35 -11.22 -3.26
N ASP A 37 13.55 -11.26 -3.79
CA ASP A 37 14.00 -10.33 -4.81
C ASP A 37 13.24 -10.52 -6.15
N GLY A 38 13.15 -9.45 -6.92
CA GLY A 38 12.42 -9.44 -8.19
C GLY A 38 11.70 -8.12 -8.46
N ILE A 39 10.87 -8.12 -9.50
CA ILE A 39 10.05 -6.98 -9.89
C ILE A 39 8.61 -7.29 -9.47
N PHE A 40 8.00 -6.40 -8.70
CA PHE A 40 6.66 -6.58 -8.16
C PHE A 40 5.79 -5.35 -8.42
N ARG A 41 4.47 -5.57 -8.34
CA ARG A 41 3.45 -4.53 -8.22
C ARG A 41 2.61 -4.86 -6.99
N LEU A 42 2.22 -3.85 -6.23
CA LEU A 42 1.24 -4.02 -5.16
C LEU A 42 -0.16 -3.82 -5.75
N LYS A 43 -1.10 -4.72 -5.41
CA LYS A 43 -2.52 -4.56 -5.69
C LYS A 43 -3.20 -4.04 -4.42
N PHE A 44 -3.82 -2.87 -4.50
CA PHE A 44 -4.62 -2.28 -3.43
C PHE A 44 -6.08 -2.52 -3.71
N LEU A 45 -6.81 -2.91 -2.67
CA LEU A 45 -8.25 -3.16 -2.73
C LEU A 45 -8.92 -2.28 -1.69
N PHE A 46 -9.92 -1.52 -2.11
CA PHE A 46 -10.72 -0.69 -1.23
C PHE A 46 -12.04 -1.37 -0.89
N PHE A 47 -12.39 -1.31 0.39
CA PHE A 47 -13.61 -1.86 0.95
C PHE A 47 -14.31 -0.78 1.77
N ASP A 48 -15.59 -0.59 1.54
CA ASP A 48 -16.44 0.30 2.34
C ASP A 48 -17.33 -0.54 3.26
N LEU A 49 -16.95 -0.62 4.53
CA LEU A 49 -17.62 -1.45 5.54
C LEU A 49 -18.88 -0.80 6.14
N GLY A 50 -19.07 0.51 5.96
CA GLY A 50 -20.10 1.28 6.67
C GLY A 50 -21.37 1.50 5.85
N ARG A 51 -21.30 1.46 4.52
CA ARG A 51 -22.36 1.98 3.65
C ARG A 51 -23.64 1.15 3.58
N GLU A 52 -23.59 -0.15 3.85
CA GLU A 52 -24.76 -1.03 3.65
C GLU A 52 -25.59 -1.26 4.93
N GLY A 53 -25.27 -0.62 6.06
CA GLY A 53 -25.93 -0.93 7.34
C GLY A 53 -25.71 -2.38 7.82
N ARG A 54 -24.85 -3.11 7.11
CA ARG A 54 -24.49 -4.51 7.33
C ARG A 54 -23.23 -4.62 8.16
N ILE A 55 -23.23 -3.96 9.32
CA ILE A 55 -22.10 -3.98 10.27
C ILE A 55 -21.79 -5.43 10.73
N ASN A 56 -22.68 -6.40 10.44
CA ASN A 56 -22.53 -7.82 10.74
C ASN A 56 -22.67 -8.75 9.51
N SER A 57 -22.58 -8.28 8.25
CA SER A 57 -22.50 -9.23 7.12
C SER A 57 -21.09 -9.78 6.98
N SER A 58 -20.97 -11.09 6.80
CA SER A 58 -19.70 -11.79 6.68
C SER A 58 -18.93 -11.47 5.39
N PHE A 59 -19.48 -10.61 4.53
CA PHE A 59 -18.98 -10.31 3.19
C PHE A 59 -19.16 -8.83 2.87
N THR A 60 -18.14 -8.26 2.25
CA THR A 60 -18.15 -6.93 1.65
C THR A 60 -17.47 -7.03 0.29
N GLU A 61 -17.97 -6.29 -0.70
CA GLU A 61 -17.39 -6.31 -2.05
C GLU A 61 -16.22 -5.33 -2.16
N VAL A 62 -15.26 -5.66 -3.04
CA VAL A 62 -14.22 -4.71 -3.45
C VAL A 62 -14.90 -3.57 -4.21
N ARG A 63 -14.75 -2.33 -3.73
CA ARG A 63 -15.35 -1.14 -4.34
C ARG A 63 -14.44 -0.47 -5.35
N ALA A 64 -13.14 -0.53 -5.14
CA ALA A 64 -12.14 -0.07 -6.08
C ALA A 64 -10.87 -0.92 -5.96
N GLU A 65 -10.12 -1.01 -7.05
CA GLU A 65 -8.81 -1.62 -7.07
C GLU A 65 -7.83 -0.78 -7.88
N VAL A 66 -6.58 -0.78 -7.46
CA VAL A 66 -5.48 -0.11 -8.17
C VAL A 66 -4.19 -0.91 -8.00
N PHE A 67 -3.32 -0.84 -9.01
CA PHE A 67 -1.99 -1.40 -8.94
C PHE A 67 -0.95 -0.28 -8.83
N SER A 68 0.08 -0.49 -8.02
CA SER A 68 1.26 0.39 -8.05
C SER A 68 1.96 0.31 -9.41
N GLU A 69 2.83 1.28 -9.66
CA GLU A 69 3.91 1.09 -10.64
C GLU A 69 4.83 -0.08 -10.22
N PRO A 70 5.50 -0.75 -11.17
CA PRO A 70 6.44 -1.81 -10.85
C PRO A 70 7.64 -1.27 -10.07
N PHE A 71 8.10 -2.03 -9.08
CA PHE A 71 9.28 -1.71 -8.29
C PHE A 71 10.17 -2.94 -8.08
N TYR A 72 11.45 -2.68 -7.85
CA TYR A 72 12.47 -3.70 -7.65
C TYR A 72 12.68 -3.98 -6.17
N VAL A 73 12.68 -5.25 -5.80
CA VAL A 73 13.17 -5.75 -4.52
C VAL A 73 14.54 -6.35 -4.78
N PHE A 74 15.55 -5.79 -4.15
CA PHE A 74 16.94 -6.21 -4.33
C PHE A 74 17.35 -7.21 -3.25
N THR A 75 18.31 -8.07 -3.58
CA THR A 75 19.09 -8.76 -2.56
C THR A 75 19.96 -7.75 -1.80
N ALA A 76 20.40 -8.11 -0.58
CA ALA A 76 21.27 -7.25 0.22
C ALA A 76 22.56 -6.84 -0.53
N ARG A 77 23.11 -7.72 -1.37
CA ARG A 77 24.31 -7.46 -2.16
C ARG A 77 24.10 -6.43 -3.26
N ASN A 78 22.93 -6.46 -3.91
CA ASN A 78 22.62 -5.63 -5.07
C ASN A 78 21.84 -4.37 -4.71
N PHE A 79 21.61 -4.14 -3.42
CA PHE A 79 20.83 -3.00 -2.96
C PHE A 79 21.63 -1.70 -3.19
N PRO A 80 21.17 -0.78 -4.06
CA PRO A 80 21.91 0.43 -4.42
C PRO A 80 21.89 1.53 -3.33
N GLY A 81 21.43 1.19 -2.12
CA GLY A 81 21.14 2.15 -1.05
C GLY A 81 19.73 2.73 -1.15
N MET A 82 19.30 3.40 -0.09
CA MET A 82 18.00 4.06 -0.02
C MET A 82 18.09 5.39 -0.79
N ILE A 83 17.90 5.33 -2.12
CA ILE A 83 17.90 6.53 -2.94
C ILE A 83 16.64 7.34 -2.61
N GLY A 84 16.82 8.57 -2.14
CA GLY A 84 15.79 9.49 -1.66
C GLY A 84 14.84 10.05 -2.72
N LYS A 85 14.20 9.17 -3.50
CA LYS A 85 13.01 9.49 -4.28
C LYS A 85 11.95 8.41 -3.98
N PRO A 86 10.69 8.78 -3.73
CA PRO A 86 9.63 7.87 -3.25
C PRO A 86 9.25 6.71 -4.21
N ASN A 87 9.97 6.56 -5.33
CA ASN A 87 9.64 5.65 -6.42
C ASN A 87 10.51 4.39 -6.44
N TYR A 88 11.58 4.33 -5.63
CA TYR A 88 12.44 3.15 -5.50
C TYR A 88 12.46 2.72 -4.05
N ILE A 89 11.65 1.72 -3.72
CA ILE A 89 11.52 1.32 -2.34
C ILE A 89 11.93 -0.13 -2.10
N THR A 90 13.09 -0.31 -1.46
CA THR A 90 13.50 -1.58 -0.82
C THR A 90 13.13 -1.61 0.68
N SER A 91 12.41 -0.60 1.19
CA SER A 91 11.76 -0.61 2.50
C SER A 91 10.59 0.39 2.49
N CYS A 92 9.35 -0.09 2.28
CA CYS A 92 8.15 0.68 1.91
C CYS A 92 7.80 1.75 2.93
N THR A 93 8.45 2.91 2.84
CA THR A 93 8.11 4.09 3.62
C THR A 93 7.23 4.98 2.75
N TYR A 94 5.94 4.99 3.11
CA TYR A 94 4.89 5.90 2.64
C TYR A 94 4.55 5.80 1.16
N THR A 95 3.70 4.84 0.79
CA THR A 95 2.88 5.02 -0.42
C THR A 95 1.51 5.54 -0.01
N ILE A 96 1.28 6.81 -0.35
CA ILE A 96 -0.02 7.47 -0.26
C ILE A 96 -0.82 7.10 -1.51
N TYR A 97 -2.00 6.52 -1.33
CA TYR A 97 -3.00 6.44 -2.38
C TYR A 97 -4.17 7.35 -2.03
N HIS A 98 -4.48 8.26 -2.96
CA HIS A 98 -5.76 8.95 -3.01
C HIS A 98 -6.70 8.07 -3.84
N MET A 99 -7.77 7.58 -3.22
CA MET A 99 -8.86 6.87 -3.93
C MET A 99 -10.11 7.72 -3.95
#